data_AF-A0A2S6ILI4-F1
#
_entry.id   AF-A0A2S6ILI4-F1
#
_cell.length_a   1.000
_cell.length_b   1.000
_cell.length_c   1.000
_cell.angle_alpha   90.00
_cell.angle_beta   90.00
_cell.angle_gamma   90.00
#
_symmetry.space_group_name_H-M   'P 1'
#
loop_
_entity.id
_entity.type
_entity.pdbx_description
1 polymer ?
#
loop_
_entity_poly.entity_id
_entity_poly.type
_entity_poly.pdbx_seq_one_letter_code
_entity_poly.pdbx_strand_id
1 'polypeptide(L)'
;MDTKYAQKIADYLKLDVHDKVNQLPGGKRKALSIKCDFEKYDLLVFDYHGVSADQIEYLENMVDVEIGKEKCAIVIDRLECNQEIETNKNSIRIEISTT
;
A
#
# COMPACT_ATOMS: atom_id res chain seq x y z
N MET A 1 4.27 0.75 -20.47
CA MET A 1 5.05 1.41 -19.40
C MET A 1 6.47 1.52 -19.92
N ASP A 2 7.07 2.71 -19.89
CA ASP A 2 8.44 2.90 -20.36
C ASP A 2 9.41 2.07 -19.48
N THR A 3 10.39 1.40 -20.08
CA THR A 3 11.36 0.52 -19.40
C THR A 3 12.08 1.21 -18.24
N LYS A 4 12.33 2.52 -18.37
CA LYS A 4 12.92 3.35 -17.31
C LYS A 4 12.02 3.46 -16.08
N TYR A 5 10.71 3.42 -16.29
CA TYR A 5 9.72 3.53 -15.23
C TYR A 5 9.61 2.24 -14.42
N ALA A 6 9.66 1.10 -15.11
CA ALA A 6 9.70 -0.21 -14.46
C ALA A 6 10.95 -0.37 -13.59
N GLN A 7 12.12 0.03 -14.09
CA GLN A 7 13.36 0.00 -13.32
C GLN A 7 13.28 0.85 -12.05
N LYS A 8 12.76 2.09 -12.14
CA LYS A 8 12.60 2.96 -10.97
C LYS A 8 11.74 2.34 -9.87
N ILE A 9 10.64 1.69 -10.25
CA ILE A 9 9.75 1.01 -9.29
C ILE A 9 10.47 -0.19 -8.67
N ALA A 10 11.16 -1.00 -9.49
CA ALA A 10 11.92 -2.14 -9.00
C ALA A 10 13.04 -1.72 -8.02
N ASP A 11 13.79 -0.66 -8.34
CA ASP A 11 14.83 -0.11 -7.49
C ASP A 11 14.26 0.39 -6.15
N TYR A 12 13.15 1.13 -6.20
CA TYR A 12 12.46 1.64 -5.00
C TYR A 12 12.01 0.49 -4.09
N LEU A 13 11.48 -0.59 -4.66
CA LEU A 13 10.98 -1.76 -3.93
C LEU A 13 12.07 -2.81 -3.63
N LYS A 14 13.32 -2.59 -4.06
CA LYS A 14 14.42 -3.55 -3.98
C LYS A 14 14.02 -4.92 -4.54
N LEU A 15 13.51 -4.90 -5.77
CA LEU A 15 13.12 -6.08 -6.55
C LEU A 15 14.07 -6.27 -7.74
N ASP A 16 14.28 -7.52 -8.14
CA ASP A 16 14.88 -7.81 -9.45
C ASP A 16 13.79 -7.67 -10.53
N VAL A 17 14.11 -6.97 -11.61
CA VAL A 17 13.17 -6.75 -12.73
C VAL A 17 12.87 -8.06 -13.48
N HIS A 18 13.73 -9.05 -13.34
CA HIS A 18 13.62 -10.37 -13.95
C HIS A 18 12.83 -11.37 -13.09
N ASP A 19 12.53 -11.02 -11.84
CA ASP A 19 11.71 -11.86 -10.96
C ASP A 19 10.28 -11.97 -11.50
N LYS A 20 9.73 -13.18 -11.47
CA LYS A 20 8.31 -13.37 -11.77
C LYS A 20 7.47 -12.88 -10.60
N VAL A 21 6.46 -12.07 -10.88
CA VAL A 21 5.55 -11.51 -9.85
C VAL A 21 4.93 -12.60 -8.95
N ASN A 22 4.61 -13.77 -9.51
CA ASN A 22 4.04 -14.89 -8.75
C ASN A 22 5.03 -15.60 -7.81
N GLN A 23 6.33 -15.34 -7.96
CA GLN A 23 7.40 -15.82 -7.08
C GLN A 23 7.75 -14.80 -5.99
N LEU A 24 7.26 -13.57 -6.08
CA LEU A 24 7.45 -12.57 -5.02
C LEU A 24 6.65 -12.94 -3.76
N PRO A 25 7.22 -12.70 -2.56
CA PRO A 25 6.50 -12.77 -1.29
C PRO A 25 5.23 -11.89 -1.29
N GLY A 26 4.23 -12.26 -0.49
CA GLY A 26 2.92 -11.59 -0.44
C GLY A 26 3.01 -10.07 -0.29
N GLY A 27 3.72 -9.57 0.73
CA GLY A 27 3.89 -8.13 0.92
C GLY A 27 4.64 -7.43 -0.21
N LYS A 28 5.68 -8.04 -0.78
CA LYS A 28 6.40 -7.48 -1.94
C LYS A 28 5.50 -7.38 -3.18
N ARG A 29 4.65 -8.40 -3.41
CA ARG A 29 3.67 -8.39 -4.49
C ARG A 29 2.62 -7.30 -4.29
N LYS A 30 2.13 -7.14 -3.06
CA LYS A 30 1.17 -6.07 -2.71
C LYS A 30 1.81 -4.68 -2.87
N ALA A 31 3.04 -4.50 -2.40
CA ALA A 31 3.80 -3.26 -2.56
C ALA A 31 3.96 -2.88 -4.03
N LEU A 32 4.33 -3.87 -4.87
CA LEU A 32 4.46 -3.67 -6.31
C LEU A 32 3.15 -3.22 -6.95
N SER A 33 2.01 -3.82 -6.58
CA SER A 33 0.69 -3.42 -7.09
C SER A 33 0.37 -1.98 -6.70
N ILE A 34 0.41 -1.67 -5.40
CA ILE A 34 0.07 -0.34 -4.86
C ILE A 34 0.96 0.73 -5.49
N LYS A 35 2.27 0.48 -5.57
CA LYS A 35 3.21 1.44 -6.17
C LYS A 35 2.93 1.66 -7.65
N CYS A 36 2.69 0.59 -8.41
CA CYS A 36 2.33 0.70 -9.82
C CYS A 36 1.02 1.47 -10.03
N ASP A 37 0.04 1.31 -9.15
CA ASP A 37 -1.25 1.97 -9.26
C ASP A 37 -1.15 3.46 -8.88
N PHE A 38 -0.35 3.82 -7.88
CA PHE A 38 -0.06 5.23 -7.59
C PHE A 38 0.65 5.94 -8.75
N GLU A 39 1.42 5.25 -9.59
CA GLU A 39 1.98 5.89 -10.80
C GLU A 39 0.93 6.22 -11.87
N LYS A 40 -0.30 5.74 -11.71
CA LYS A 40 -1.41 5.95 -12.66
C LYS A 40 -2.53 6.81 -12.09
N TYR A 41 -2.75 6.76 -10.79
CA TYR A 41 -3.91 7.34 -10.13
C TYR A 41 -3.50 8.20 -8.94
N ASP A 42 -4.19 9.33 -8.78
CA ASP A 42 -4.02 10.21 -7.62
C ASP A 42 -4.86 9.75 -6.42
N LEU A 43 -5.89 8.94 -6.64
CA LEU A 43 -6.71 8.32 -5.60
C LEU A 43 -6.65 6.79 -5.76
N LEU A 44 -6.26 6.09 -4.70
CA LEU A 44 -6.23 4.64 -4.67
C LEU A 44 -7.08 4.08 -3.53
N VAL A 45 -7.87 3.05 -3.83
CA VAL A 45 -8.66 2.31 -2.84
C VAL A 45 -8.17 0.86 -2.82
N PHE A 46 -7.76 0.35 -1.66
CA PHE A 46 -7.17 -0.99 -1.55
C PHE A 46 -7.28 -1.56 -0.13
N ASP A 47 -7.02 -2.85 0.04
CA ASP A 47 -6.88 -3.52 1.33
C ASP A 47 -5.44 -4.03 1.57
N TYR A 48 -5.11 -4.42 2.79
CA TYR A 48 -3.88 -5.15 3.14
C TYR A 48 -4.09 -6.68 3.23
N HIS A 49 -5.12 -7.23 2.60
CA HIS A 49 -5.36 -8.66 2.61
C HIS A 49 -4.15 -9.44 2.03
N GLY A 50 -3.76 -10.51 2.72
CA GLY A 50 -2.61 -11.35 2.34
C GLY A 50 -1.24 -10.77 2.69
N VAL A 51 -1.18 -9.65 3.42
CA VAL A 51 0.05 -9.09 3.99
C VAL A 51 0.19 -9.56 5.44
N SER A 52 1.41 -9.90 5.85
CA SER A 52 1.72 -10.26 7.23
C SER A 52 1.95 -9.02 8.10
N ALA A 53 1.71 -9.12 9.41
CA ALA A 53 1.78 -7.98 10.33
C ALA A 53 3.15 -7.26 10.31
N ASP A 54 4.25 -8.01 10.18
CA ASP A 54 5.62 -7.49 10.08
C ASP A 54 5.88 -6.69 8.79
N GLN A 55 4.98 -6.75 7.81
CA GLN A 55 5.09 -6.06 6.52
C GLN A 55 4.15 -4.87 6.38
N ILE A 56 3.20 -4.69 7.32
CA ILE A 56 2.23 -3.58 7.28
C ILE A 56 2.95 -2.25 7.40
N GLU A 57 3.83 -2.09 8.39
CA GLU A 57 4.59 -0.84 8.61
C GLU A 57 5.39 -0.43 7.37
N TYR A 58 5.99 -1.39 6.66
CA TYR A 58 6.69 -1.13 5.41
C TYR A 58 5.76 -0.58 4.31
N LEU A 59 4.56 -1.16 4.17
CA LEU A 59 3.58 -0.70 3.18
C LEU A 59 3.00 0.66 3.55
N GLU A 60 2.69 0.90 4.83
CA GLU A 60 2.19 2.19 5.30
C GLU A 60 3.20 3.30 5.03
N ASN A 61 4.47 3.10 5.37
CA ASN A 61 5.53 4.06 5.06
C ASN A 61 5.63 4.37 3.56
N MET A 62 5.43 3.37 2.70
CA MET A 62 5.40 3.59 1.24
C MET A 62 4.18 4.41 0.82
N VAL A 63 3.00 4.12 1.37
CA VAL A 63 1.76 4.84 1.08
C VAL A 63 1.86 6.29 1.56
N ASP A 64 2.43 6.54 2.74
CA ASP A 64 2.65 7.88 3.28
C ASP A 64 3.55 8.73 2.38
N VAL A 65 4.58 8.13 1.78
CA VAL A 65 5.43 8.81 0.79
C VAL A 65 4.63 9.25 -0.44
N GLU A 66 3.63 8.47 -0.87
CA GLU A 66 2.76 8.84 -1.99
C GLU A 66 1.72 9.90 -1.57
N ILE A 67 1.17 9.82 -0.36
CA ILE A 67 0.30 10.85 0.21
C ILE A 67 1.03 12.19 0.30
N GLY A 68 2.31 12.18 0.71
CA GLY A 68 3.17 13.37 0.72
C GLY A 68 3.38 14.02 -0.66
N LYS A 69 2.99 13.35 -1.75
CA LYS A 69 2.98 13.89 -3.12
C LYS A 69 1.58 14.35 -3.56
N GLU A 70 0.73 14.72 -2.61
CA GLU A 70 -0.64 15.20 -2.82
C GLU A 70 -1.59 14.12 -3.37
N LYS A 71 -1.27 12.83 -3.19
CA LYS A 71 -2.15 11.72 -3.52
C LYS A 71 -3.02 11.32 -2.33
N CYS A 72 -4.05 10.53 -2.60
CA CYS A 72 -5.01 10.06 -1.61
C CYS A 72 -5.09 8.52 -1.61
N ALA A 73 -5.20 7.95 -0.42
CA ALA A 73 -5.38 6.52 -0.20
C ALA A 73 -6.61 6.29 0.68
N ILE A 74 -7.47 5.36 0.28
CA ILE A 74 -8.54 4.83 1.14
C ILE A 74 -8.21 3.35 1.37
N VAL A 75 -7.82 3.03 2.60
CA VAL A 75 -7.46 1.66 2.98
C VAL A 75 -8.66 1.01 3.64
N ILE A 76 -9.10 -0.12 3.08
CA ILE A 76 -10.12 -0.98 3.66
C ILE A 76 -9.40 -2.05 4.46
N ASP A 77 -9.32 -1.85 5.76
CA ASP A 77 -8.79 -2.85 6.67
C ASP A 77 -9.85 -3.92 6.99
N ARG A 78 -9.42 -5.11 7.42
CA ARG A 78 -10.31 -6.26 7.72
C ARG A 78 -11.22 -6.05 8.93
N LEU A 79 -11.32 -4.83 9.46
CA LEU A 79 -12.11 -4.48 10.63
C LEU A 79 -11.69 -5.25 11.90
N GLU A 80 -10.51 -5.89 11.90
CA GLU A 80 -9.87 -6.41 13.11
C GLU A 80 -9.27 -5.25 13.90
N CYS A 81 -10.11 -4.28 14.26
CA CYS A 81 -9.72 -3.10 15.00
C CYS A 81 -9.38 -3.50 16.44
N ASN A 82 -8.08 -3.59 16.74
CA ASN A 82 -7.64 -3.61 18.12
C ASN A 82 -7.55 -2.16 18.61
N GLN A 83 -8.66 -1.66 19.16
CA GLN A 83 -8.83 -0.26 19.60
C GLN A 83 -7.74 0.24 20.56
N GLU A 84 -7.03 -0.67 21.24
CA GLU A 84 -5.97 -0.34 22.18
C GLU A 84 -4.62 -0.01 21.51
N ILE A 85 -4.38 -0.38 20.24
CA ILE A 85 -3.04 -0.34 19.62
C ILE A 85 -2.98 0.57 18.38
N GLU A 86 -4.04 0.61 17.56
CA GLU A 86 -3.93 1.17 16.19
C GLU A 86 -4.57 2.57 16.03
N THR A 87 -4.12 3.54 16.82
CA THR A 87 -4.31 4.95 16.45
C THR A 87 -3.13 5.41 15.61
N ASN A 88 -3.16 5.06 14.32
CA ASN A 88 -2.30 5.73 13.34
C ASN A 88 -2.65 7.23 13.37
N LYS A 89 -1.65 8.12 13.51
CA LYS A 89 -1.86 9.55 13.83
C LYS A 89 -2.71 10.30 12.79
N ASN A 90 -2.85 9.74 11.59
CA ASN A 90 -3.53 10.35 10.46
C ASN A 90 -4.85 9.65 10.06
N SER A 91 -5.33 8.65 10.82
CA SER A 91 -6.61 8.02 10.52
C SER A 91 -7.78 8.78 11.16
N ILE A 92 -8.84 9.05 10.37
CA ILE A 92 -10.10 9.57 10.87
C ILE A 92 -11.13 8.45 10.81
N ARG A 93 -11.71 8.11 11.96
CA ARG A 93 -12.81 7.14 12.03
C ARG A 93 -14.07 7.75 11.43
N ILE A 94 -14.68 7.05 10.47
CA ILE A 94 -15.99 7.39 9.91
C ILE A 94 -17.03 6.51 10.60
N GLU A 95 -17.95 7.11 11.34
CA GLU A 95 -19.09 6.40 11.94
C GLU A 95 -20.30 6.43 11.00
N ILE A 96 -20.77 5.26 10.58
CA ILE A 96 -22.00 5.13 9.80
C ILE A 96 -23.15 4.89 10.78
N SER A 97 -24.08 5.84 10.83
CA SER A 97 -25.33 5.71 11.59
C SER A 97 -26.41 5.16 10.65
N THR A 98 -26.97 4.01 10.97
CA THR A 98 -28.17 3.48 10.29
C THR A 98 -29.42 4.04 10.96
N THR A 99 -30.32 4.62 10.17
CA THR A 99 -31.64 5.12 10.61
C THR A 99 -32.62 3.97 10.78
#